data_AF-A0A7W1UGG0-F1
#
_entry.id   AF-A0A7W1UGG0-F1
#
_cell.length_a   1.000
_cell.length_b   1.000
_cell.length_c   1.000
_cell.angle_alpha   90.00
_cell.angle_beta   90.00
_cell.angle_gamma   90.00
#
_symmetry.space_group_name_H-M   'P 1'
#
loop_
_entity.id
_entity.type
_entity.pdbx_description
1 polymer ?
#
loop_
_entity_poly.entity_id
_entity_poly.type
_entity_poly.pdbx_seq_one_letter_code
_entity_poly.pdbx_strand_id
1 'polypeptide(L)'
;MTTKTLSVYAGLLLGVFVVFSGTAGADPNRDTKGAVDAATLDELIDQFPPRPRLAAQQMLAKYGPPQEATSEQFIWHNVGPFKLITVTKAEHPHDFPLPHMDYLEHTIDYRVPAEKAAALAAYDGSLTFDRTRGEMSARCDLEGHNILTLNLAHDIVRGKTDTEGARESFGRIVVEDTMGKHPPYVEALQFDPPTKSTEFSDKPVIPGSPKRAAEMETEAKKSGDAEVLAFVTMINLNEVLAAAQAGTEKASPQVLEYAKKLHKEHGKGVQETLKLGQRIGVTPIETAAVTQLRIKGAEELGALVPLDGEPFGAAYIDAMIKGH
;
A
#
# COMPACT_ATOMS: atom_id res chain seq x y z
N MET A 1 -20.98 -43.57 33.26
CA MET A 1 -19.72 -42.92 32.85
C MET A 1 -19.24 -43.59 31.58
N THR A 2 -19.44 -42.96 30.42
CA THR A 2 -18.74 -43.30 29.18
C THR A 2 -18.95 -42.14 28.21
N THR A 3 -17.96 -41.26 28.16
CA THR A 3 -17.79 -40.19 27.18
C THR A 3 -17.52 -40.80 25.80
N LYS A 4 -18.33 -40.43 24.80
CA LYS A 4 -18.01 -40.68 23.39
C LYS A 4 -17.27 -39.47 22.85
N THR A 5 -16.00 -39.66 22.55
CA THR A 5 -15.14 -38.76 21.80
C THR A 5 -15.64 -38.63 20.36
N LEU A 6 -15.94 -37.40 19.92
CA LEU A 6 -16.05 -37.08 18.50
C LEU A 6 -14.64 -36.97 17.92
N SER A 7 -14.34 -37.82 16.93
CA SER A 7 -13.12 -37.73 16.13
C SER A 7 -13.34 -36.70 15.02
N VAL A 8 -12.57 -35.61 15.03
CA VAL A 8 -12.53 -34.63 13.95
C VAL A 8 -11.71 -35.23 12.81
N TYR A 9 -12.34 -35.40 11.64
CA TYR A 9 -11.66 -35.78 10.41
C TYR A 9 -10.91 -34.55 9.86
N ALA A 10 -9.58 -34.55 9.97
CA ALA A 10 -8.72 -33.68 9.18
C ALA A 10 -8.63 -34.25 7.75
N GLY A 11 -9.53 -33.81 6.88
CA GLY A 11 -9.48 -34.13 5.46
C GLY A 11 -8.45 -33.24 4.76
N LEU A 12 -7.29 -33.79 4.47
CA LEU A 12 -6.32 -33.20 3.54
C LEU A 12 -6.93 -33.30 2.13
N LEU A 13 -7.56 -32.23 1.64
CA LEU A 13 -8.07 -32.17 0.27
C LEU A 13 -6.89 -31.95 -0.69
N LEU A 14 -6.38 -33.04 -1.26
CA LEU A 14 -5.62 -32.97 -2.51
C LEU A 14 -6.60 -32.52 -3.61
N GLY A 15 -6.53 -31.24 -3.99
CA GLY A 15 -7.12 -30.74 -5.22
C GLY A 15 -6.50 -31.46 -6.41
N VAL A 16 -7.35 -32.07 -7.25
CA VAL A 16 -6.95 -32.73 -8.49
C VAL A 16 -6.49 -31.66 -9.48
N PHE A 17 -5.25 -31.78 -9.94
CA PHE A 17 -4.65 -30.94 -10.98
C PHE A 17 -5.41 -31.09 -12.30
N VAL A 18 -5.98 -29.99 -12.80
CA VAL A 18 -6.26 -29.84 -14.24
C VAL A 18 -5.16 -28.96 -14.81
N VAL A 19 -4.22 -29.56 -15.53
CA VAL A 19 -3.23 -28.83 -16.33
C VAL A 19 -3.97 -28.31 -17.56
N PHE A 20 -4.39 -27.04 -17.53
CA PHE A 20 -4.80 -26.34 -18.74
C PHE A 20 -3.55 -25.96 -19.53
N SER A 21 -3.22 -26.76 -20.55
CA SER A 21 -2.32 -26.35 -21.62
C SER A 21 -3.05 -25.39 -22.55
N GLY A 22 -3.25 -24.16 -22.08
CA GLY A 22 -3.68 -23.03 -22.89
C GLY A 22 -2.45 -22.23 -23.31
N THR A 23 -2.07 -22.32 -24.59
CA THR A 23 -1.05 -21.43 -25.17
C THR A 23 -1.64 -20.03 -25.32
N ALA A 24 -1.67 -19.26 -24.23
CA ALA A 24 -1.79 -17.82 -24.31
C ALA A 24 -0.45 -17.28 -24.84
N GLY A 25 -0.49 -16.68 -26.03
CA GLY A 25 0.68 -16.11 -26.67
C GLY A 25 1.38 -15.14 -25.74
N ALA A 26 2.65 -15.42 -25.44
CA ALA A 26 3.52 -14.48 -24.74
C ALA A 26 3.59 -13.19 -25.56
N ASP A 27 3.18 -12.07 -24.96
CA ASP A 27 3.36 -10.74 -25.52
C ASP A 27 4.86 -10.50 -25.73
N PRO A 28 5.35 -10.30 -26.97
CA PRO A 28 6.77 -10.20 -27.29
C PRO A 28 7.40 -8.88 -26.82
N ASN A 29 6.66 -7.99 -26.13
CA ASN A 29 7.16 -6.70 -25.67
C ASN A 29 7.26 -6.57 -24.14
N ARG A 30 7.37 -7.68 -23.40
CA ARG A 30 7.67 -7.64 -21.96
C ARG A 30 9.11 -7.17 -21.71
N ASP A 31 9.25 -5.93 -21.24
CA ASP A 31 10.49 -5.41 -20.66
C ASP A 31 10.91 -6.30 -19.47
N THR A 32 11.97 -7.09 -19.63
CA THR A 32 12.52 -8.00 -18.60
C THR A 32 13.41 -7.29 -17.57
N LYS A 33 13.35 -5.96 -17.50
CA LYS A 33 14.13 -5.17 -16.53
C LYS A 33 13.56 -5.37 -15.13
N GLY A 34 14.20 -6.24 -14.35
CA GLY A 34 13.91 -6.46 -12.92
C GLY A 34 13.57 -7.89 -12.53
N ALA A 35 13.55 -8.85 -13.47
CA ALA A 35 13.35 -10.24 -13.11
C ALA A 35 14.50 -10.76 -12.24
N VAL A 36 14.16 -11.40 -11.13
CA VAL A 36 15.13 -12.04 -10.22
C VAL A 36 15.82 -13.20 -10.94
N ASP A 37 17.12 -13.37 -10.69
CA ASP A 37 17.87 -14.50 -11.22
C ASP A 37 17.21 -15.84 -10.83
N ALA A 38 17.10 -16.76 -11.79
CA ALA A 38 16.32 -17.99 -11.62
C ALA A 38 16.89 -18.90 -10.52
N ALA A 39 18.22 -19.01 -10.40
CA ALA A 39 18.83 -19.84 -9.36
C ALA A 39 18.58 -19.24 -7.96
N THR A 40 18.68 -17.91 -7.85
CA THR A 40 18.34 -17.19 -6.60
C THR A 40 16.87 -17.35 -6.24
N LEU A 41 15.97 -17.33 -7.23
CA LEU A 41 14.54 -17.49 -7.02
C LEU A 41 14.17 -18.88 -6.48
N ASP A 42 14.74 -19.95 -7.06
CA ASP A 42 14.51 -21.32 -6.61
C ASP A 42 14.98 -21.51 -5.15
N GLU A 43 16.16 -20.99 -4.80
CA GLU A 43 16.68 -21.01 -3.42
C GLU A 43 15.78 -20.28 -2.43
N LEU A 44 15.16 -19.17 -2.83
CA LEU A 44 14.23 -18.42 -1.98
C LEU A 44 12.91 -19.18 -1.81
N ILE A 45 12.35 -19.75 -2.88
CA ILE A 45 11.10 -20.53 -2.83
C ILE A 45 11.25 -21.73 -1.90
N ASP A 46 12.39 -22.41 -1.92
CA ASP A 46 12.67 -23.56 -1.06
C ASP A 46 12.75 -23.23 0.44
N GLN A 47 12.90 -21.95 0.80
CA GLN A 47 12.90 -21.49 2.20
C GLN A 47 11.48 -21.20 2.75
N PHE A 48 10.46 -21.15 1.90
CA PHE A 48 9.09 -20.88 2.32
C PHE A 48 8.43 -22.13 2.94
N PRO A 49 7.52 -22.01 3.92
CA PRO A 49 6.70 -23.11 4.39
C PRO A 49 5.91 -23.77 3.25
N PRO A 50 5.50 -25.06 3.39
CA PRO A 50 4.92 -25.81 2.28
C PRO A 50 3.73 -25.16 1.58
N ARG A 51 2.83 -24.48 2.32
CA ARG A 51 1.62 -23.87 1.74
C ARG A 51 1.93 -22.60 0.92
N PRO A 52 2.60 -21.56 1.47
CA PRO A 52 3.10 -20.44 0.67
C PRO A 52 4.02 -20.85 -0.50
N ARG A 53 4.86 -21.88 -0.31
CA ARG A 53 5.72 -22.40 -1.38
C ARG A 53 4.91 -22.90 -2.57
N LEU A 54 3.87 -23.69 -2.31
CA LEU A 54 2.97 -24.18 -3.35
C LEU A 54 2.30 -23.02 -4.10
N ALA A 55 1.82 -22.01 -3.37
CA ALA A 55 1.21 -20.82 -3.98
C ALA A 55 2.21 -20.05 -4.85
N ALA A 56 3.46 -19.86 -4.37
CA ALA A 56 4.51 -19.23 -5.16
C ALA A 56 4.80 -20.00 -6.45
N GLN A 57 4.87 -21.33 -6.38
CA GLN A 57 5.06 -22.19 -7.56
C GLN A 57 3.88 -22.11 -8.54
N GLN A 58 2.65 -22.04 -8.04
CA GLN A 58 1.45 -21.86 -8.87
C GLN A 58 1.45 -20.50 -9.58
N MET A 59 1.77 -19.42 -8.86
CA MET A 59 1.86 -18.08 -9.44
C MET A 59 3.01 -17.98 -10.44
N LEU A 60 4.16 -18.59 -10.15
CA LEU A 60 5.29 -18.70 -11.07
C LEU A 60 4.89 -19.41 -12.37
N ALA A 61 4.20 -20.55 -12.25
CA ALA A 61 3.75 -21.33 -13.40
C ALA A 61 2.74 -20.56 -14.27
N LYS A 62 1.86 -19.76 -13.64
CA LYS A 62 0.79 -19.03 -14.33
C LYS A 62 1.25 -17.68 -14.91
N TYR A 63 2.07 -16.92 -14.17
CA TYR A 63 2.40 -15.53 -14.48
C TYR A 63 3.86 -15.30 -14.90
N GLY A 64 4.73 -16.30 -14.74
CA GLY A 64 6.18 -16.19 -14.94
C GLY A 64 6.89 -15.76 -13.65
N PRO A 65 8.20 -15.42 -13.71
CA PRO A 65 8.95 -15.01 -12.52
C PRO A 65 8.42 -13.70 -11.91
N PRO A 66 8.45 -13.55 -10.57
CA PRO A 66 8.09 -12.30 -9.91
C PRO A 66 9.10 -11.19 -10.22
N GLN A 67 8.66 -9.94 -10.12
CA GLN A 67 9.55 -8.78 -10.25
C GLN A 67 10.27 -8.48 -8.93
N GLU A 68 9.69 -8.86 -7.79
CA GLU A 68 10.33 -8.76 -6.49
C GLU A 68 10.32 -10.13 -5.80
N ALA A 69 11.50 -10.57 -5.33
CA ALA A 69 11.62 -11.78 -4.52
C ALA A 69 12.54 -11.51 -3.32
N THR A 70 12.06 -11.85 -2.14
CA THR A 70 12.83 -11.76 -0.90
C THR A 70 12.65 -13.04 -0.08
N SER A 71 13.34 -13.15 1.05
CA SER A 71 13.15 -14.28 1.98
C SER A 71 11.77 -14.31 2.64
N GLU A 72 10.97 -13.24 2.53
CA GLU A 72 9.68 -13.08 3.21
C GLU A 72 8.48 -12.93 2.27
N GLN A 73 8.69 -12.51 1.01
CA GLN A 73 7.60 -12.40 0.03
C GLN A 73 8.08 -12.45 -1.44
N PHE A 74 7.13 -12.81 -2.32
CA PHE A 74 7.24 -12.70 -3.78
C PHE A 74 6.14 -11.77 -4.31
N ILE A 75 6.48 -10.86 -5.23
CA ILE A 75 5.53 -9.90 -5.80
C ILE A 75 5.59 -9.90 -7.33
N TRP A 76 4.41 -10.06 -7.93
CA TRP A 76 4.18 -9.79 -9.34
C TRP A 76 3.44 -8.47 -9.50
N HIS A 77 3.85 -7.67 -10.48
CA HIS A 77 3.30 -6.36 -10.77
C HIS A 77 2.60 -6.37 -12.13
N ASN A 78 1.37 -5.88 -12.16
CA ASN A 78 0.59 -5.65 -13.37
C ASN A 78 0.51 -6.89 -14.28
N VAL A 79 0.20 -8.05 -13.70
CA VAL A 79 0.00 -9.31 -14.43
C VAL A 79 -1.45 -9.76 -14.36
N GLY A 80 -2.01 -10.18 -15.50
CA GLY A 80 -3.44 -10.49 -15.59
C GLY A 80 -4.29 -9.24 -15.29
N PRO A 81 -5.43 -9.39 -14.58
CA PRO A 81 -6.24 -8.26 -14.16
C PRO A 81 -5.73 -7.56 -12.88
N PHE A 82 -4.61 -8.03 -12.31
CA PHE A 82 -4.16 -7.62 -10.99
C PHE A 82 -3.07 -6.57 -11.08
N LYS A 83 -3.17 -5.56 -10.22
CA LYS A 83 -2.12 -4.58 -9.98
C LYS A 83 -0.94 -5.23 -9.27
N LEU A 84 -1.23 -6.05 -8.25
CA LEU A 84 -0.26 -6.84 -7.52
C LEU A 84 -0.78 -8.25 -7.27
N ILE A 85 0.13 -9.21 -7.32
CA ILE A 85 -0.05 -10.52 -6.70
C ILE A 85 1.08 -10.66 -5.68
N THR A 86 0.77 -10.98 -4.43
CA THR A 86 1.76 -11.13 -3.38
C THR A 86 1.61 -12.48 -2.70
N VAL A 87 2.70 -13.24 -2.62
CA VAL A 87 2.78 -14.45 -1.78
C VAL A 87 3.69 -14.13 -0.60
N THR A 88 3.18 -14.26 0.62
CA THR A 88 3.94 -14.02 1.86
C THR A 88 4.36 -15.34 2.50
N LYS A 89 5.51 -15.33 3.15
CA LYS A 89 5.98 -16.45 3.98
C LYS A 89 5.15 -16.64 5.24
N ALA A 90 4.69 -15.54 5.82
CA ALA A 90 3.80 -15.53 6.96
C ALA A 90 2.41 -16.08 6.57
N GLU A 91 1.85 -16.90 7.45
CA GLU A 91 0.51 -17.47 7.35
C GLU A 91 -0.36 -16.90 8.47
N HIS A 92 -1.59 -16.48 8.14
CA HIS A 92 -2.56 -15.97 9.12
C HIS A 92 -3.84 -16.82 9.12
N PRO A 93 -4.34 -17.29 10.29
CA PRO A 93 -5.55 -18.08 10.33
C PRO A 93 -6.77 -17.25 9.92
N HIS A 94 -7.63 -17.83 9.09
CA HIS A 94 -8.87 -17.23 8.64
C HIS A 94 -9.98 -18.29 8.57
N ASP A 95 -11.12 -18.03 9.22
CA ASP A 95 -12.18 -19.03 9.44
C ASP A 95 -13.37 -18.92 8.48
N PHE A 96 -13.31 -18.02 7.49
CA PHE A 96 -14.39 -17.81 6.53
C PHE A 96 -13.95 -18.17 5.09
N PRO A 97 -14.73 -18.96 4.34
CA PRO A 97 -15.98 -19.62 4.74
C PRO A 97 -15.74 -20.89 5.57
N LEU A 98 -14.51 -21.39 5.56
CA LEU A 98 -14.02 -22.51 6.36
C LEU A 98 -12.60 -22.19 6.85
N PRO A 99 -12.13 -22.78 7.96
CA PRO A 99 -10.77 -22.58 8.46
C PRO A 99 -9.68 -22.89 7.43
N HIS A 100 -8.85 -21.89 7.14
CA HIS A 100 -7.68 -21.96 6.26
C HIS A 100 -6.62 -20.94 6.72
N MET A 101 -5.54 -20.78 5.93
CA MET A 101 -4.49 -19.82 6.19
C MET A 101 -4.33 -18.85 5.02
N ASP A 102 -4.25 -17.58 5.34
CA ASP A 102 -4.00 -16.50 4.41
C ASP A 102 -2.50 -16.32 4.16
N TYR A 103 -2.09 -16.39 2.89
CA TYR A 103 -0.71 -16.13 2.46
C TYR A 103 -0.59 -15.68 1.00
N LEU A 104 -1.68 -15.69 0.22
CA LEU A 104 -1.74 -15.24 -1.16
C LEU A 104 -2.71 -14.07 -1.27
N GLU A 105 -2.24 -12.93 -1.75
CA GLU A 105 -3.00 -11.70 -1.89
C GLU A 105 -3.07 -11.25 -3.36
N HIS A 106 -4.25 -10.81 -3.78
CA HIS A 106 -4.48 -10.20 -5.09
C HIS A 106 -5.03 -8.80 -4.90
N THR A 107 -4.34 -7.80 -5.46
CA THR A 107 -4.73 -6.39 -5.43
C THR A 107 -5.16 -5.92 -6.81
N ILE A 108 -6.26 -5.17 -6.85
CA ILE A 108 -6.73 -4.47 -8.06
C ILE A 108 -6.82 -2.96 -7.80
N ASP A 109 -6.66 -2.19 -8.87
CA ASP A 109 -7.12 -0.80 -8.87
C ASP A 109 -8.64 -0.78 -8.71
N TYR A 110 -9.13 -0.20 -7.62
CA TYR A 110 -10.55 -0.15 -7.32
C TYR A 110 -10.88 0.96 -6.31
N ARG A 111 -11.71 1.92 -6.72
CA ARG A 111 -12.17 2.99 -5.84
C ARG A 111 -13.42 2.56 -5.08
N VAL A 112 -13.24 2.18 -3.82
CA VAL A 112 -14.35 1.88 -2.89
C VAL A 112 -15.06 3.18 -2.47
N PRO A 113 -16.38 3.30 -2.67
CA PRO A 113 -17.16 4.41 -2.10
C PRO A 113 -17.17 4.35 -0.57
N ALA A 114 -16.99 5.50 0.09
CA ALA A 114 -16.83 5.57 1.54
C ALA A 114 -18.05 4.99 2.30
N GLU A 115 -19.25 5.18 1.76
CA GLU A 115 -20.50 4.65 2.30
C GLU A 115 -20.60 3.11 2.22
N LYS A 116 -19.73 2.45 1.45
CA LYS A 116 -19.66 0.99 1.34
C LYS A 116 -18.61 0.36 2.26
N ALA A 117 -17.75 1.17 2.89
CA ALA A 117 -16.66 0.71 3.75
C ALA A 117 -17.13 -0.27 4.83
N ALA A 118 -18.20 0.07 5.56
CA ALA A 118 -18.72 -0.77 6.65
C ALA A 118 -19.28 -2.10 6.14
N ALA A 119 -19.96 -2.10 4.99
CA ALA A 119 -20.53 -3.31 4.41
C ALA A 119 -19.43 -4.28 3.92
N LEU A 120 -18.36 -3.75 3.34
CA LEU A 120 -17.19 -4.54 2.91
C LEU A 120 -16.40 -5.09 4.10
N ALA A 121 -16.16 -4.28 5.13
CA ALA A 121 -15.47 -4.74 6.34
C ALA A 121 -16.25 -5.83 7.10
N ALA A 122 -17.59 -5.80 7.03
CA ALA A 122 -18.44 -6.84 7.62
C ALA A 122 -18.56 -8.11 6.74
N TYR A 123 -18.21 -8.01 5.46
CA TYR A 123 -18.35 -9.10 4.51
C TYR A 123 -17.24 -10.14 4.65
N ASP A 124 -15.98 -9.71 4.65
CA ASP A 124 -14.81 -10.59 4.69
C ASP A 124 -13.66 -9.88 5.43
N GLY A 125 -13.06 -10.55 6.42
CA GLY A 125 -11.98 -9.98 7.24
C GLY A 125 -10.65 -9.87 6.49
N SER A 126 -10.51 -10.62 5.40
CA SER A 126 -9.32 -10.66 4.55
C SER A 126 -9.48 -9.84 3.26
N LEU A 127 -10.62 -9.17 3.10
CA LEU A 127 -10.80 -8.08 2.15
C LEU A 127 -10.28 -6.77 2.76
N THR A 128 -9.40 -6.08 2.05
CA THR A 128 -8.91 -4.76 2.44
C THR A 128 -9.09 -3.76 1.30
N PHE A 129 -9.11 -2.47 1.63
CA PHE A 129 -9.12 -1.41 0.64
C PHE A 129 -8.30 -0.21 1.13
N ASP A 130 -7.56 0.41 0.24
CA ASP A 130 -6.82 1.64 0.47
C ASP A 130 -7.43 2.75 -0.41
N ARG A 131 -8.13 3.70 0.23
CA ARG A 131 -8.78 4.79 -0.48
C ARG A 131 -7.80 5.76 -1.14
N THR A 132 -6.66 6.01 -0.49
CA THR A 132 -5.66 6.96 -1.00
C THR A 132 -5.01 6.41 -2.25
N ARG A 133 -4.56 5.14 -2.20
CA ARG A 133 -3.99 4.43 -3.35
C ARG A 133 -5.03 3.98 -4.37
N GLY A 134 -6.30 3.96 -3.98
CA GLY A 134 -7.41 3.52 -4.81
C GLY A 134 -7.37 2.03 -5.08
N GLU A 135 -7.06 1.21 -4.07
CA GLU A 135 -6.82 -0.23 -4.23
C GLU A 135 -7.85 -1.03 -3.42
N MET A 136 -8.18 -2.24 -3.89
CA MET A 136 -8.89 -3.27 -3.14
C MET A 136 -8.14 -4.59 -3.27
N SER A 137 -7.90 -5.26 -2.15
CA SER A 137 -7.19 -6.54 -2.10
C SER A 137 -8.03 -7.62 -1.42
N ALA A 138 -7.85 -8.86 -1.85
CA ALA A 138 -8.31 -10.04 -1.12
C ALA A 138 -7.11 -10.96 -0.82
N ARG A 139 -7.10 -11.53 0.40
CA ARG A 139 -6.10 -12.50 0.84
C ARG A 139 -6.76 -13.83 1.22
N CYS A 140 -6.13 -14.93 0.80
CA CYS A 140 -6.61 -16.30 1.00
C CYS A 140 -5.47 -17.31 0.80
N ASP A 141 -5.80 -18.61 0.75
CA ASP A 141 -4.90 -19.71 0.36
C ASP A 141 -4.92 -20.02 -1.15
N LEU A 142 -5.97 -19.58 -1.85
CA LEU A 142 -6.22 -19.85 -3.28
C LEU A 142 -6.54 -18.58 -4.08
N GLU A 143 -6.02 -18.50 -5.31
CA GLU A 143 -6.32 -17.39 -6.23
C GLU A 143 -7.83 -17.30 -6.54
N GLY A 144 -8.48 -18.43 -6.82
CA GLY A 144 -9.90 -18.42 -7.19
C GLY A 144 -10.80 -17.89 -6.06
N HIS A 145 -10.42 -18.11 -4.81
CA HIS A 145 -11.13 -17.55 -3.66
C HIS A 145 -10.88 -16.06 -3.50
N ASN A 146 -9.67 -15.57 -3.78
CA ASN A 146 -9.42 -14.13 -3.85
C ASN A 146 -10.25 -13.46 -4.95
N ILE A 147 -10.34 -14.08 -6.13
CA ILE A 147 -11.20 -13.62 -7.25
C ILE A 147 -12.67 -13.57 -6.81
N LEU A 148 -13.16 -14.61 -6.13
CA LEU A 148 -14.51 -14.67 -5.58
C LEU A 148 -14.76 -13.55 -4.56
N THR A 149 -13.83 -13.31 -3.63
CA THR A 149 -13.91 -12.22 -2.66
C THR A 149 -14.04 -10.87 -3.36
N LEU A 150 -13.20 -10.59 -4.35
CA LEU A 150 -13.23 -9.34 -5.11
C LEU A 150 -14.52 -9.16 -5.92
N ASN A 151 -15.03 -10.23 -6.52
CA ASN A 151 -16.29 -10.22 -7.28
C ASN A 151 -17.50 -9.90 -6.39
N LEU A 152 -17.62 -10.57 -5.24
CA LEU A 152 -18.71 -10.32 -4.31
C LEU A 152 -18.60 -8.96 -3.63
N ALA A 153 -17.37 -8.49 -3.35
CA ALA A 153 -17.14 -7.12 -2.90
C ALA A 153 -17.63 -6.08 -3.93
N HIS A 154 -17.34 -6.31 -5.21
CA HIS A 154 -17.87 -5.47 -6.29
C HIS A 154 -19.41 -5.48 -6.31
N ASP A 155 -20.03 -6.63 -6.14
CA ASP A 155 -21.48 -6.76 -6.13
C ASP A 155 -22.13 -6.03 -4.93
N ILE A 156 -21.49 -6.03 -3.76
CA ILE A 156 -21.90 -5.19 -2.60
C ILE A 156 -21.80 -3.69 -2.94
N VAL A 157 -20.69 -3.27 -3.55
CA VAL A 157 -20.48 -1.88 -3.95
C VAL A 157 -21.54 -1.43 -4.96
N ARG A 158 -21.90 -2.29 -5.91
CA ARG A 158 -22.95 -2.03 -6.91
C ARG A 158 -24.37 -2.21 -6.38
N GLY A 159 -24.54 -2.73 -5.16
CA GLY A 159 -25.85 -2.97 -4.55
C GLY A 159 -26.61 -4.13 -5.19
N LYS A 160 -25.92 -5.07 -5.85
CA LYS A 160 -26.50 -6.30 -6.38
C LYS A 160 -26.77 -7.32 -5.26
N THR A 161 -26.00 -7.26 -4.20
CA THR A 161 -26.18 -8.03 -2.96
C THR A 161 -25.83 -7.14 -1.77
N ASP A 162 -26.26 -7.54 -0.58
CA ASP A 162 -25.74 -7.01 0.68
C ASP A 162 -24.66 -7.95 1.27
N THR A 163 -24.16 -7.59 2.45
CA THR A 163 -23.13 -8.33 3.19
C THR A 163 -23.54 -9.78 3.47
N GLU A 164 -24.78 -10.02 3.91
CA GLU A 164 -25.26 -11.35 4.28
C GLU A 164 -25.41 -12.24 3.04
N GLY A 165 -26.07 -11.73 2.00
CA GLY A 165 -26.24 -12.45 0.74
C GLY A 165 -24.91 -12.74 0.03
N ALA A 166 -23.91 -11.86 0.19
CA ALA A 166 -22.56 -12.11 -0.31
C ALA A 166 -21.87 -13.27 0.44
N ARG A 167 -22.00 -13.32 1.78
CA ARG A 167 -21.43 -14.40 2.60
C ARG A 167 -22.08 -15.76 2.29
N GLU A 168 -23.40 -15.79 2.13
CA GLU A 168 -24.13 -16.99 1.70
C GLU A 168 -23.71 -17.44 0.30
N SER A 169 -23.60 -16.49 -0.63
CA SER A 169 -23.16 -16.76 -2.00
C SER A 169 -21.73 -17.31 -2.04
N PHE A 170 -20.83 -16.77 -1.21
CA PHE A 170 -19.47 -17.27 -1.08
C PHE A 170 -19.46 -18.75 -0.71
N GLY A 171 -20.15 -19.12 0.37
CA GLY A 171 -20.21 -20.50 0.84
C GLY A 171 -20.79 -21.45 -0.22
N ARG A 172 -21.87 -21.04 -0.89
CA ARG A 172 -22.47 -21.83 -1.97
C ARG A 172 -21.52 -22.02 -3.16
N ILE A 173 -20.85 -20.95 -3.61
CA ILE A 173 -19.92 -20.99 -4.74
C ILE A 173 -18.71 -21.86 -4.41
N VAL A 174 -18.17 -21.77 -3.20
CA VAL A 174 -17.08 -22.66 -2.76
C VAL A 174 -17.52 -24.11 -2.79
N VAL A 175 -18.71 -24.44 -2.28
CA VAL A 175 -19.25 -25.82 -2.37
C VAL A 175 -19.33 -26.27 -3.84
N GLU A 176 -19.86 -25.43 -4.73
CA GLU A 176 -19.93 -25.75 -6.16
C GLU A 176 -18.55 -26.00 -6.79
N ASP A 177 -17.55 -25.16 -6.45
CA ASP A 177 -16.18 -25.32 -6.93
C ASP A 177 -15.54 -26.61 -6.41
N THR A 178 -15.73 -26.96 -5.12
CA THR A 178 -15.24 -28.23 -4.56
C THR A 178 -15.86 -29.47 -5.22
N MET A 179 -17.04 -29.32 -5.85
CA MET A 179 -17.67 -30.36 -6.66
C MET A 179 -17.15 -30.41 -8.11
N GLY A 180 -16.14 -29.61 -8.45
CA GLY A 180 -15.53 -29.54 -9.79
C GLY A 180 -16.38 -28.78 -10.80
N LYS A 181 -17.30 -27.92 -10.36
CA LYS A 181 -18.15 -27.13 -11.27
C LYS A 181 -17.48 -25.86 -11.80
N HIS A 182 -16.43 -25.39 -11.12
CA HIS A 182 -15.67 -24.17 -11.44
C HIS A 182 -16.56 -22.98 -11.83
N PRO A 183 -17.37 -22.45 -10.90
CA PRO A 183 -18.23 -21.31 -11.20
C PRO A 183 -17.44 -20.11 -11.73
N PRO A 184 -17.99 -19.29 -12.65
CA PRO A 184 -17.24 -18.17 -13.25
C PRO A 184 -16.62 -17.21 -12.22
N TYR A 185 -17.27 -17.04 -11.06
CA TYR A 185 -16.83 -16.17 -9.97
C TYR A 185 -15.51 -16.60 -9.30
N VAL A 186 -15.04 -17.83 -9.48
CA VAL A 186 -13.71 -18.28 -9.01
C VAL A 186 -12.66 -18.31 -10.13
N GLU A 187 -13.08 -18.23 -11.39
CA GLU A 187 -12.18 -18.34 -12.55
C GLU A 187 -11.65 -16.97 -13.00
N ALA A 188 -12.49 -15.94 -12.94
CA ALA A 188 -12.15 -14.60 -13.41
C ALA A 188 -12.92 -13.52 -12.67
N LEU A 189 -12.38 -12.29 -12.70
CA LEU A 189 -13.15 -11.12 -12.31
C LEU A 189 -14.35 -10.96 -13.26
N GLN A 190 -15.54 -10.77 -12.70
CA GLN A 190 -16.80 -10.59 -13.42
C GLN A 190 -17.07 -9.12 -13.78
N PHE A 191 -16.02 -8.30 -13.69
CA PHE A 191 -16.00 -6.89 -14.01
C PHE A 191 -14.58 -6.52 -14.47
N ASP A 192 -14.48 -5.48 -15.29
CA ASP A 192 -13.18 -4.94 -15.68
C ASP A 192 -12.69 -3.96 -14.61
N PRO A 193 -11.59 -4.27 -13.88
CA PRO A 193 -10.99 -3.30 -12.99
C PRO A 193 -10.47 -2.10 -13.83
N PRO A 194 -10.56 -0.87 -13.30
CA PRO A 194 -9.96 0.29 -13.94
C PRO A 194 -8.48 0.07 -14.32
N THR A 195 -8.12 0.43 -15.55
CA THR A 195 -6.73 0.36 -16.05
C THR A 195 -5.96 1.66 -15.86
N LYS A 196 -6.63 2.70 -15.34
CA LYS A 196 -6.04 3.99 -14.96
C LYS A 196 -6.11 4.12 -13.45
N SER A 197 -5.17 4.88 -12.89
CA SER A 197 -5.10 5.12 -11.45
C SER A 197 -6.47 5.54 -10.87
N THR A 198 -6.88 4.81 -9.84
CA THR A 198 -8.07 5.02 -9.03
C THR A 198 -7.77 5.77 -7.73
N GLU A 199 -6.55 6.33 -7.61
CA GLU A 199 -6.11 7.10 -6.46
C GLU A 199 -7.12 8.18 -6.08
N PHE A 200 -7.38 8.27 -4.78
CA PHE A 200 -8.25 9.29 -4.22
C PHE A 200 -7.62 9.89 -2.97
N SER A 201 -6.58 10.67 -3.23
CA SER A 201 -5.84 11.41 -2.19
C SER A 201 -6.73 12.43 -1.48
N ASP A 202 -6.51 12.54 -0.17
CA ASP A 202 -7.15 13.57 0.65
C ASP A 202 -6.64 14.97 0.32
N LYS A 203 -7.47 15.96 0.67
CA LYS A 203 -7.15 17.38 0.46
C LYS A 203 -6.65 18.00 1.76
N PRO A 204 -5.67 18.93 1.70
CA PRO A 204 -5.23 19.65 2.88
C PRO A 204 -6.39 20.39 3.58
N VAL A 205 -6.46 20.27 4.90
CA VAL A 205 -7.46 20.96 5.74
C VAL A 205 -6.91 22.20 6.44
N ILE A 206 -5.59 22.34 6.52
CA ILE A 206 -4.96 23.53 7.09
C ILE A 206 -5.20 24.70 6.11
N PRO A 207 -5.86 25.78 6.54
CA PRO A 207 -6.14 26.90 5.67
C PRO A 207 -4.84 27.54 5.15
N GLY A 208 -4.74 27.72 3.83
CA GLY A 208 -3.56 28.30 3.18
C GLY A 208 -2.46 27.28 2.82
N SER A 209 -2.64 25.99 3.14
CA SER A 209 -1.67 24.95 2.80
C SER A 209 -1.34 24.87 1.30
N PRO A 210 -0.10 24.44 0.97
CA PRO A 210 0.26 24.12 -0.40
C PRO A 210 -0.68 23.09 -1.03
N LYS A 211 -0.94 23.24 -2.33
CA LYS A 211 -1.69 22.28 -3.14
C LYS A 211 -0.80 21.70 -4.23
N ARG A 212 -1.05 20.46 -4.64
CA ARG A 212 -0.33 19.83 -5.75
C ARG A 212 -0.66 20.53 -7.06
N ALA A 213 0.34 20.66 -7.93
CA ALA A 213 0.17 21.33 -9.22
C ALA A 213 -0.93 20.70 -10.11
N ALA A 214 -1.11 19.38 -10.04
CA ALA A 214 -2.15 18.66 -10.77
C ALA A 214 -3.59 19.02 -10.34
N GLU A 215 -3.78 19.58 -9.14
CA GLU A 215 -5.08 19.99 -8.60
C GLU A 215 -5.43 21.45 -8.95
N MET A 216 -4.54 22.16 -9.66
CA MET A 216 -4.73 23.57 -10.02
C MET A 216 -5.11 23.67 -11.50
N GLU A 217 -6.41 23.65 -11.79
CA GLU A 217 -7.02 23.65 -13.14
C GLU A 217 -6.75 24.91 -14.00
N THR A 218 -5.95 25.88 -13.55
CA THR A 218 -5.71 27.14 -14.30
C THR A 218 -4.24 27.55 -14.31
N GLU A 219 -3.71 27.92 -15.48
CA GLU A 219 -2.40 28.56 -15.66
C GLU A 219 -2.25 29.87 -14.86
N ALA A 220 -3.36 30.57 -14.59
CA ALA A 220 -3.40 31.88 -13.96
C ALA A 220 -2.96 31.93 -12.47
N LYS A 221 -2.59 30.79 -11.85
CA LYS A 221 -2.13 30.71 -10.44
C LYS A 221 -0.74 30.08 -10.27
N LYS A 222 0.00 29.85 -11.35
CA LYS A 222 1.44 29.50 -11.31
C LYS A 222 2.31 30.77 -11.24
N SER A 223 1.95 31.73 -10.38
CA SER A 223 2.81 32.90 -10.17
C SER A 223 4.06 32.49 -9.39
N GLY A 224 5.17 33.19 -9.60
CA GLY A 224 6.37 33.00 -8.80
C GLY A 224 6.08 33.09 -7.30
N ASP A 225 5.15 33.94 -6.89
CA ASP A 225 4.74 34.10 -5.49
C ASP A 225 4.15 32.81 -4.88
N ALA A 226 3.38 32.02 -5.64
CA ALA A 226 2.81 30.76 -5.15
C ALA A 226 3.91 29.74 -4.84
N GLU A 227 4.93 29.67 -5.70
CA GLU A 227 6.07 28.80 -5.50
C GLU A 227 6.98 29.33 -4.37
N VAL A 228 7.22 30.65 -4.29
CA VAL A 228 7.98 31.30 -3.21
C VAL A 228 7.34 31.03 -1.84
N LEU A 229 6.02 31.19 -1.71
CA LEU A 229 5.31 30.87 -0.46
C LEU A 229 5.47 29.38 -0.08
N ALA A 230 5.45 28.48 -1.08
CA ALA A 230 5.65 27.05 -0.84
C ALA A 230 7.10 26.75 -0.43
N PHE A 231 8.09 27.39 -1.05
CA PHE A 231 9.50 27.30 -0.66
C PHE A 231 9.72 27.76 0.77
N VAL A 232 9.27 28.97 1.12
CA VAL A 232 9.44 29.50 2.49
C VAL A 232 8.74 28.60 3.50
N THR A 233 7.55 28.09 3.18
CA THR A 233 6.85 27.11 4.02
C THR A 233 7.68 25.85 4.22
N MET A 234 8.26 25.30 3.15
CA MET A 234 9.05 24.07 3.23
C MET A 234 10.40 24.24 3.92
N ILE A 235 11.10 25.36 3.73
CA ILE A 235 12.32 25.69 4.49
C ILE A 235 12.00 25.63 5.99
N ASN A 236 10.98 26.37 6.43
CA ASN A 236 10.60 26.37 7.84
C ASN A 236 10.16 24.98 8.35
N LEU A 237 9.45 24.20 7.54
CA LEU A 237 9.08 22.83 7.93
C LEU A 237 10.29 21.91 8.11
N ASN A 238 11.31 22.03 7.25
CA ASN A 238 12.54 21.25 7.38
C ASN A 238 13.26 21.59 8.71
N GLU A 239 13.38 22.88 9.04
CA GLU A 239 13.98 23.31 10.32
C GLU A 239 13.16 22.84 11.53
N VAL A 240 11.83 22.86 11.45
CA VAL A 240 10.94 22.30 12.48
C VAL A 240 11.19 20.82 12.69
N LEU A 241 11.34 20.04 11.62
CA LEU A 241 11.59 18.59 11.71
C LEU A 241 12.96 18.29 12.32
N ALA A 242 14.01 18.99 11.88
CA ALA A 242 15.35 18.83 12.45
C ALA A 242 15.39 19.20 13.93
N ALA A 243 14.76 20.32 14.30
CA ALA A 243 14.67 20.75 15.70
C ALA A 243 13.83 19.81 16.56
N ALA A 244 12.78 19.19 15.99
CA ALA A 244 11.99 18.17 16.67
C ALA A 244 12.82 16.91 16.94
N GLN A 245 13.62 16.44 15.97
CA GLN A 245 14.56 15.33 16.16
C GLN A 245 15.58 15.65 17.26
N ALA A 246 16.20 16.83 17.22
CA ALA A 246 17.16 17.26 18.23
C ALA A 246 16.59 17.22 19.66
N GLY A 247 15.30 17.49 19.83
CA GLY A 247 14.62 17.39 21.13
C GLY A 247 14.51 15.96 21.70
N THR A 248 14.79 14.93 20.91
CA THR A 248 14.76 13.51 21.33
C THR A 248 16.15 12.96 21.66
N GLU A 249 17.21 13.69 21.30
CA GLU A 249 18.60 13.26 21.46
C GLU A 249 19.21 13.67 22.80
N LYS A 250 20.33 13.03 23.18
CA LYS A 250 21.07 13.37 24.42
C LYS A 250 22.10 14.47 24.21
N ALA A 251 21.75 15.48 23.42
CA ALA A 251 22.61 16.62 23.14
C ALA A 251 22.80 17.52 24.38
N SER A 252 23.77 18.43 24.32
CA SER A 252 24.01 19.39 25.40
C SER A 252 22.79 20.29 25.66
N PRO A 253 22.60 20.79 26.90
CA PRO A 253 21.47 21.67 27.23
C PRO A 253 21.33 22.88 26.31
N GLN A 254 22.45 23.44 25.85
CA GLN A 254 22.49 24.58 24.93
C GLN A 254 21.95 24.22 23.54
N VAL A 255 22.31 23.05 23.01
CA VAL A 255 21.78 22.55 21.74
C VAL A 255 20.29 22.30 21.84
N LEU A 256 19.82 21.68 22.94
CA LEU A 256 18.40 21.42 23.17
C LEU A 256 17.58 22.71 23.31
N GLU A 257 18.12 23.72 24.01
CA GLU A 257 17.47 25.03 24.12
C GLU A 257 17.39 25.74 22.77
N TYR A 258 18.47 25.68 21.97
CA TYR A 258 18.50 26.24 20.63
C TYR A 258 17.51 25.53 19.69
N ALA A 259 17.47 24.20 19.69
CA ALA A 259 16.48 23.42 18.94
C ALA A 259 15.05 23.78 19.34
N LYS A 260 14.75 23.87 20.64
CA LYS A 260 13.44 24.31 21.12
C LYS A 260 13.05 25.69 20.59
N LYS A 261 14.01 26.62 20.54
CA LYS A 261 13.81 27.96 19.97
C LYS A 261 13.52 27.87 18.47
N LEU A 262 14.33 27.13 17.70
CA LEU A 262 14.15 26.98 16.25
C LEU A 262 12.80 26.34 15.91
N HIS A 263 12.42 25.26 16.59
CA HIS A 263 11.11 24.63 16.39
C HIS A 263 9.98 25.67 16.56
N LYS A 264 10.03 26.48 17.63
CA LYS A 264 9.01 27.50 17.88
C LYS A 264 8.99 28.59 16.79
N GLU A 265 10.14 29.17 16.48
CA GLU A 265 10.21 30.31 15.56
C GLU A 265 9.91 29.89 14.11
N HIS A 266 10.44 28.77 13.63
CA HIS A 266 10.12 28.25 12.30
C HIS A 266 8.68 27.74 12.21
N GLY A 267 8.15 27.11 13.27
CA GLY A 267 6.73 26.74 13.32
C GLY A 267 5.80 27.95 13.22
N LYS A 268 6.17 29.07 13.86
CA LYS A 268 5.50 30.36 13.69
C LYS A 268 5.65 30.89 12.26
N GLY A 269 6.85 30.78 11.68
CA GLY A 269 7.13 31.11 10.28
C GLY A 269 6.20 30.40 9.30
N VAL A 270 6.03 29.07 9.43
CA VAL A 270 5.05 28.29 8.66
C VAL A 270 3.66 28.92 8.78
N GLN A 271 3.17 29.12 10.01
CA GLN A 271 1.82 29.64 10.22
C GLN A 271 1.63 31.03 9.60
N GLU A 272 2.62 31.91 9.71
CA GLU A 272 2.58 33.27 9.16
C GLU A 272 2.63 33.26 7.63
N THR A 273 3.45 32.40 7.02
CA THR A 273 3.50 32.23 5.56
C THR A 273 2.17 31.73 4.99
N LEU A 274 1.53 30.74 5.63
CA LEU A 274 0.22 30.25 5.21
C LEU A 274 -0.85 31.36 5.30
N LYS A 275 -0.88 32.12 6.41
CA LYS A 275 -1.79 33.26 6.59
C LYS A 275 -1.55 34.37 5.57
N LEU A 276 -0.29 34.61 5.20
CA LEU A 276 0.06 35.60 4.19
C LEU A 276 -0.52 35.22 2.83
N GLY A 277 -0.31 33.97 2.38
CA GLY A 277 -0.86 33.46 1.12
C GLY A 277 -2.38 33.66 1.03
N GLN A 278 -3.10 33.36 2.12
CA GLN A 278 -4.53 33.63 2.22
C GLN A 278 -4.88 35.10 2.05
N ARG A 279 -4.18 35.99 2.78
CA ARG A 279 -4.43 37.43 2.75
C ARG A 279 -4.25 38.02 1.36
N ILE A 280 -3.26 37.54 0.61
CA ILE A 280 -2.95 38.02 -0.74
C ILE A 280 -3.67 37.22 -1.84
N GLY A 281 -4.48 36.23 -1.48
CA GLY A 281 -5.21 35.40 -2.44
C GLY A 281 -4.34 34.43 -3.25
N VAL A 282 -3.12 34.15 -2.79
CA VAL A 282 -2.17 33.25 -3.46
C VAL A 282 -2.09 31.94 -2.67
N THR A 283 -2.49 30.85 -3.31
CA THR A 283 -2.36 29.50 -2.73
C THR A 283 -0.96 28.97 -3.06
N PRO A 284 -0.17 28.53 -2.06
CA PRO A 284 1.13 27.93 -2.33
C PRO A 284 0.99 26.68 -3.21
N ILE A 285 1.96 26.43 -4.08
CA ILE A 285 1.93 25.30 -5.02
C ILE A 285 3.11 24.37 -4.80
N GLU A 286 2.82 23.07 -4.71
CA GLU A 286 3.82 22.01 -4.65
C GLU A 286 4.29 21.72 -6.08
N THR A 287 5.43 22.32 -6.45
CA THR A 287 6.13 22.07 -7.71
C THR A 287 7.18 20.97 -7.53
N ALA A 288 7.80 20.54 -8.64
CA ALA A 288 8.96 19.66 -8.58
C ALA A 288 10.11 20.27 -7.78
N ALA A 289 10.35 21.58 -7.89
CA ALA A 289 11.43 22.25 -7.18
C ALA A 289 11.18 22.32 -5.66
N VAL A 290 9.95 22.61 -5.24
CA VAL A 290 9.54 22.55 -3.82
C VAL A 290 9.65 21.11 -3.29
N THR A 291 9.25 20.12 -4.11
CA THR A 291 9.39 18.70 -3.76
C THR A 291 10.86 18.31 -3.54
N GLN A 292 11.77 18.76 -4.41
CA GLN A 292 13.20 18.52 -4.25
C GLN A 292 13.76 19.14 -2.97
N LEU A 293 13.28 20.31 -2.56
CA LEU A 293 13.67 20.90 -1.28
C LEU A 293 13.21 20.06 -0.08
N ARG A 294 12.01 19.47 -0.13
CA ARG A 294 11.52 18.53 0.90
C ARG A 294 12.42 17.29 0.97
N ILE A 295 12.77 16.72 -0.17
CA ILE A 295 13.64 15.54 -0.26
C ILE A 295 15.01 15.86 0.35
N LYS A 296 15.62 16.97 -0.06
CA LYS A 296 16.90 17.44 0.49
C LYS A 296 16.85 17.59 2.02
N GLY A 297 15.80 18.21 2.56
CA GLY A 297 15.64 18.32 4.02
C GLY A 297 15.53 16.98 4.72
N ALA A 298 14.87 15.99 4.11
CA ALA A 298 14.80 14.63 4.62
C ALA A 298 16.16 13.91 4.57
N GLU A 299 16.97 14.12 3.51
CA GLU A 299 18.33 13.59 3.41
C GLU A 299 19.25 14.20 4.47
N GLU A 300 19.19 15.52 4.67
CA GLU A 300 19.95 16.23 5.71
C GLU A 300 19.57 15.75 7.11
N LEU A 301 18.27 15.56 7.37
CA LEU A 301 17.80 14.96 8.62
C LEU A 301 18.27 13.51 8.78
N GLY A 302 18.20 12.72 7.71
CA GLY A 302 18.66 11.33 7.69
C GLY A 302 20.15 11.18 8.01
N ALA A 303 20.97 12.19 7.70
CA ALA A 303 22.38 12.23 8.09
C ALA A 303 22.60 12.51 9.60
N LEU A 304 21.64 13.15 10.27
CA LEU A 304 21.70 13.45 11.71
C LEU A 304 21.23 12.27 12.58
N VAL A 305 20.21 11.54 12.13
CA VAL A 305 19.55 10.45 12.90
C VAL A 305 20.51 9.38 13.47
N PRO A 306 21.61 8.99 12.81
CA PRO A 306 22.54 7.99 13.37
C PRO A 306 23.45 8.53 14.48
N LEU A 307 23.46 9.83 14.74
CA LEU A 307 24.33 10.48 15.71
C LEU A 307 23.59 10.68 17.04
N ASP A 308 24.32 10.68 18.16
CA ASP A 308 23.80 11.03 19.50
C ASP A 308 24.84 11.90 20.23
N GLY A 309 24.43 12.55 21.33
CA GLY A 309 25.32 13.31 22.21
C GLY A 309 26.03 14.47 21.53
N GLU A 310 27.33 14.61 21.82
CA GLU A 310 28.17 15.68 21.25
C GLU A 310 28.32 15.60 19.71
N PRO A 311 28.56 14.42 19.09
CA PRO A 311 28.55 14.29 17.63
C PRO A 311 27.25 14.78 16.98
N PHE A 312 26.09 14.44 17.55
CA PHE A 312 24.81 14.97 17.08
C PHE A 312 24.76 16.48 17.23
N GLY A 313 25.11 17.00 18.41
CA GLY A 313 25.07 18.43 18.68
C GLY A 313 25.91 19.25 17.70
N ALA A 314 27.12 18.81 17.39
CA ALA A 314 27.98 19.45 16.41
C ALA A 314 27.37 19.43 15.00
N ALA A 315 26.95 18.26 14.52
CA ALA A 315 26.37 18.10 13.19
C ALA A 315 25.05 18.86 13.04
N TYR A 316 24.21 18.89 14.08
CA TYR A 316 22.98 19.65 14.11
C TYR A 316 23.26 21.14 13.97
N ILE A 317 24.18 21.70 14.76
CA ILE A 317 24.53 23.12 14.66
C ILE A 317 25.12 23.46 13.29
N ASP A 318 25.99 22.62 12.73
CA ASP A 318 26.53 22.81 11.39
C ASP A 318 25.42 22.80 10.32
N ALA A 319 24.45 21.90 10.44
CA ALA A 319 23.29 21.86 9.56
C ALA A 319 22.45 23.13 9.67
N MET A 320 22.16 23.60 10.88
CA MET A 320 21.41 24.85 11.10
C MET A 320 22.16 26.06 10.53
N ILE A 321 23.49 26.14 10.70
CA ILE A 321 24.31 27.21 10.12
C ILE A 321 24.26 27.18 8.58
N LYS A 322 24.28 26.00 7.97
CA LYS A 322 24.23 25.86 6.50
C LYS A 322 22.85 26.15 5.93
N GLY A 323 21.79 25.87 6.70
CA GLY A 323 20.40 26.09 6.30
C GLY A 323 19.92 27.54 6.40
N HIS A 324 20.57 28.36 7.24
CA HIS A 324 20.24 29.77 7.50
C HIS A 324 21.14 30.74 6.73
#